data_AF-A0A9W8NMB5-F1
#
_entry.id   AF-A0A9W8NMB5-F1
#
_cell.length_a   1.000
_cell.length_b   1.000
_cell.length_c   1.000
_cell.angle_alpha   90.00
_cell.angle_beta   90.00
_cell.angle_gamma   90.00
#
_symmetry.space_group_name_H-M   'P 1'
#
loop_
_entity.id
_entity.type
_entity.pdbx_description
1 polymer ?
#
loop_
_entity_poly.entity_id
_entity_poly.type
_entity_poly.pdbx_seq_one_letter_code
_entity_poly.pdbx_strand_id
1 'polypeptide(L)'
;MAVVGIFADPIPCFTIDLAKPPYERYLEVAQAFKPHLFLLKEFAKRLLAQYIPYKWLRKLVIGASKIFLRRVYDKDESEEIRGIAKAADVPLCFLVALNNILECITGNTSGTVPTLLSRGRWRESDYTAPRRLLHFRTFECAVQELRDLLVVLQFVDSSSDDPSHIIAQSITYAGFVGSLTAVRAFLSL
;
A
#
# COMPACT_ATOMS: atom_id res chain seq x y z
N MET A 1 24.66 19.18 -1.54
CA MET A 1 25.17 17.95 -2.19
C MET A 1 24.18 16.83 -1.89
N ALA A 2 23.30 16.54 -2.85
CA ALA A 2 22.40 15.40 -2.78
C ALA A 2 23.19 14.15 -3.16
N VAL A 3 23.16 13.14 -2.28
CA VAL A 3 23.63 11.80 -2.62
C VAL A 3 22.59 11.23 -3.58
N VAL A 4 22.90 11.27 -4.88
CA VAL A 4 22.14 10.58 -5.91
C VAL A 4 22.40 9.10 -5.71
N GLY A 5 21.52 8.45 -4.95
CA GLY A 5 21.47 6.99 -4.85
C GLY A 5 21.06 6.41 -6.19
N ILE A 6 21.88 5.51 -6.70
CA ILE A 6 21.64 4.67 -7.88
C ILE A 6 20.36 3.85 -7.62
N PHE A 7 19.21 4.20 -8.18
CA PHE A 7 18.01 3.34 -8.12
C PHE A 7 17.13 3.48 -9.37
N ALA A 8 16.42 2.38 -9.64
CA ALA A 8 15.42 2.14 -10.68
C ALA A 8 14.39 3.29 -10.85
N ASP A 9 13.63 3.25 -11.95
CA ASP A 9 12.57 4.22 -12.25
C ASP A 9 11.79 4.65 -10.99
N PRO A 10 11.55 5.97 -10.79
CA PRO A 10 10.95 6.47 -9.56
C PRO A 10 9.57 5.85 -9.33
N ILE A 11 9.32 5.39 -8.09
CA ILE A 11 8.03 4.83 -7.69
C ILE A 11 6.94 5.88 -7.98
N PRO A 12 5.88 5.54 -8.73
CA PRO A 12 4.80 6.48 -9.07
C PRO A 12 4.15 7.09 -7.83
N CYS A 13 3.88 8.40 -7.86
CA CYS A 13 3.27 9.14 -6.76
C CYS A 13 1.88 9.65 -7.18
N PHE A 14 0.88 9.44 -6.33
CA PHE A 14 -0.50 9.86 -6.55
C PHE A 14 -1.05 10.63 -5.36
N THR A 15 -1.95 11.57 -5.63
CA THR A 15 -2.66 12.33 -4.60
C THR A 15 -4.04 11.71 -4.36
N ILE A 16 -4.32 11.35 -3.11
CA ILE A 16 -5.61 10.82 -2.67
C ILE A 16 -6.33 11.91 -1.90
N ASP A 17 -7.46 12.36 -2.43
CA ASP A 17 -8.29 13.40 -1.81
C ASP A 17 -9.36 12.77 -0.92
N LEU A 18 -9.24 12.96 0.40
CA LEU A 18 -10.13 12.40 1.40
C LEU A 18 -11.54 13.03 1.38
N ALA A 19 -11.67 14.23 0.81
CA ALA A 19 -12.97 14.89 0.62
C ALA A 19 -13.85 14.16 -0.42
N LYS A 20 -13.24 13.37 -1.31
CA LYS A 20 -13.99 12.56 -2.29
C LYS A 20 -14.71 11.40 -1.60
N PRO A 21 -15.87 10.96 -2.14
CA PRO A 21 -16.50 9.73 -1.71
C PRO A 21 -15.50 8.57 -1.76
N PRO A 22 -15.49 7.65 -0.77
CA PRO A 22 -14.51 6.56 -0.69
C PRO A 22 -14.35 5.78 -2.00
N TYR A 23 -15.47 5.48 -2.67
CA TYR A 23 -15.52 4.80 -3.96
C TYR A 23 -14.67 5.48 -5.07
N GLU A 24 -14.48 6.79 -5.01
CA GLU A 24 -13.82 7.58 -6.04
C GLU A 24 -12.34 7.89 -5.75
N ARG A 25 -11.90 7.74 -4.50
CA ARG A 25 -10.59 8.17 -4.00
C ARG A 25 -9.41 7.58 -4.78
N TYR A 26 -9.52 6.32 -5.19
CA TYR A 26 -8.44 5.53 -5.80
C TYR A 26 -8.63 5.26 -7.30
N LEU A 27 -9.60 5.89 -7.97
CA LEU A 27 -9.92 5.56 -9.36
C LEU A 27 -8.74 5.77 -10.31
N GLU A 28 -7.99 6.85 -10.12
CA GLU A 28 -6.81 7.17 -10.94
C GLU A 28 -5.72 6.10 -10.78
N VAL A 29 -5.40 5.74 -9.54
CA VAL A 29 -4.44 4.67 -9.22
C VAL A 29 -4.89 3.34 -9.83
N ALA A 30 -6.17 2.99 -9.66
CA ALA A 30 -6.73 1.75 -10.17
C ALA A 30 -6.68 1.68 -11.70
N GLN A 31 -6.88 2.79 -12.40
CA GLN A 31 -6.78 2.86 -13.86
C GLN A 31 -5.33 2.73 -14.32
N ALA A 32 -4.40 3.44 -13.68
CA ALA A 32 -2.98 3.40 -14.01
C ALA A 32 -2.38 1.99 -13.84
N PHE A 33 -2.78 1.28 -12.78
CA PHE A 33 -2.26 -0.05 -12.45
C PHE A 33 -3.16 -1.21 -12.91
N LYS A 34 -4.20 -0.95 -13.71
CA LYS A 34 -5.10 -1.97 -14.24
C LYS A 34 -4.36 -3.16 -14.88
N PRO A 35 -3.33 -2.98 -15.73
CA PRO A 35 -2.59 -4.11 -16.31
C PRO A 35 -1.89 -4.96 -15.24
N HIS A 36 -1.25 -4.32 -14.26
CA HIS A 36 -0.51 -5.01 -13.19
C HIS A 36 -1.46 -5.76 -12.24
N LEU A 37 -2.62 -5.17 -11.90
CA LEU A 37 -3.67 -5.83 -11.11
C LEU A 37 -4.25 -7.05 -11.84
N PHE A 38 -4.40 -6.97 -13.16
CA PHE A 38 -4.80 -8.10 -13.97
C PHE A 38 -3.75 -9.23 -13.92
N LEU A 39 -2.46 -8.91 -14.04
CA LEU A 39 -1.37 -9.89 -13.96
C LEU A 39 -1.32 -10.57 -12.59
N LEU A 40 -1.43 -9.82 -11.50
CA LEU A 40 -1.46 -10.37 -10.15
C LEU A 40 -2.65 -11.31 -9.94
N LYS A 41 -3.83 -10.95 -10.49
CA LYS A 41 -5.02 -11.82 -10.47
C LYS A 41 -4.78 -13.13 -11.23
N GLU A 42 -4.15 -13.09 -12.41
CA GLU A 42 -3.83 -14.31 -13.15
C GLU A 42 -2.75 -15.16 -12.45
N PHE A 43 -1.79 -14.52 -11.79
CA PHE A 43 -0.84 -15.21 -10.89
C PHE A 43 -1.58 -15.94 -9.75
N ALA A 44 -2.50 -15.28 -9.05
CA ALA A 44 -3.29 -15.90 -7.98
C ALA A 44 -4.12 -17.09 -8.49
N LYS A 45 -4.69 -17.01 -9.70
CA LYS A 45 -5.39 -18.14 -10.33
C LYS A 45 -4.45 -19.31 -10.64
N ARG A 46 -3.23 -19.04 -11.11
CA ARG A 46 -2.21 -20.07 -11.37
C ARG A 46 -1.78 -20.75 -10.07
N LEU A 47 -1.55 -20.00 -8.99
CA LEU A 47 -1.27 -20.57 -7.66
C LEU A 47 -2.43 -21.46 -7.19
N LEU A 48 -3.67 -20.98 -7.24
CA LEU A 48 -4.83 -21.77 -6.86
C LEU A 48 -4.94 -23.07 -7.70
N ALA A 49 -4.51 -23.03 -8.96
CA ALA A 49 -4.49 -24.20 -9.83
C ALA A 49 -3.46 -25.26 -9.43
N GLN A 50 -2.33 -24.84 -8.87
CA GLN A 50 -1.28 -25.73 -8.37
C GLN A 50 -1.75 -26.46 -7.09
N TYR A 51 -2.40 -25.75 -6.17
CA TYR A 51 -2.90 -26.35 -4.92
C TYR A 51 -4.23 -27.10 -5.09
N ILE A 52 -5.08 -26.71 -6.04
CA ILE A 52 -6.37 -27.35 -6.31
C ILE A 52 -6.43 -27.80 -7.78
N PRO A 53 -5.91 -29.00 -8.09
CA PRO A 53 -5.82 -29.48 -9.47
C PRO A 53 -7.21 -29.76 -10.08
N TYR A 54 -8.18 -30.18 -9.26
CA TYR A 54 -9.54 -30.48 -9.71
C TYR A 54 -10.32 -29.21 -10.08
N LYS A 55 -10.64 -29.06 -11.38
CA LYS A 55 -11.33 -27.88 -11.93
C LYS A 55 -12.69 -27.61 -11.27
N TRP A 56 -13.45 -28.65 -10.95
CA TRP A 56 -14.78 -28.50 -10.34
C TRP A 56 -14.69 -27.94 -8.91
N LEU A 57 -13.75 -28.46 -8.11
CA LEU A 57 -13.51 -27.98 -6.75
C LEU A 57 -13.00 -26.54 -6.75
N ARG A 58 -12.12 -26.20 -7.69
CA ARG A 58 -11.64 -24.82 -7.86
C ARG A 58 -12.76 -23.84 -8.18
N LYS A 59 -13.70 -24.22 -9.05
CA LYS A 59 -14.88 -23.41 -9.34
C LYS A 59 -15.76 -23.23 -8.10
N LEU A 60 -15.91 -24.27 -7.29
CA LEU A 60 -16.64 -24.20 -6.02
C LEU A 60 -15.95 -23.22 -5.05
N VAL A 61 -14.63 -23.32 -4.86
CA VAL A 61 -13.85 -22.42 -4.01
C VAL A 61 -13.96 -20.96 -4.48
N ILE A 62 -13.84 -20.70 -5.78
CA ILE A 62 -14.03 -19.34 -6.34
C ILE A 62 -15.48 -18.86 -6.17
N GLY A 63 -16.46 -19.76 -6.28
CA GLY A 63 -17.86 -19.44 -6.02
C GLY A 63 -18.10 -19.06 -4.56
N ALA A 64 -17.55 -19.86 -3.64
CA ALA A 64 -17.59 -19.60 -2.20
C ALA A 64 -16.86 -18.31 -1.83
N SER A 65 -15.72 -18.01 -2.44
CA SER A 65 -14.98 -16.77 -2.15
C SER A 65 -15.79 -15.51 -2.50
N LYS A 66 -16.63 -15.54 -3.54
CA LYS A 66 -17.58 -14.44 -3.84
C LYS A 66 -18.66 -14.25 -2.76
N ILE A 67 -18.91 -15.29 -1.95
CA ILE A 67 -19.88 -15.24 -0.85
C ILE A 67 -19.21 -14.74 0.43
N PHE A 68 -18.01 -15.24 0.75
CA PHE A 68 -17.33 -14.94 2.01
C PHE A 68 -16.45 -13.68 1.93
N LEU A 69 -15.80 -13.40 0.80
CA LEU A 69 -14.89 -12.27 0.62
C LEU A 69 -15.60 -11.10 -0.08
N ARG A 70 -16.58 -10.52 0.63
CA ARG A 70 -17.43 -9.44 0.10
C ARG A 70 -17.05 -8.03 0.57
N ARG A 71 -16.34 -7.94 1.69
CA ARG A 71 -15.99 -6.68 2.35
C ARG A 71 -14.78 -6.85 3.25
N VAL A 72 -14.12 -5.74 3.56
CA VAL A 72 -13.20 -5.65 4.71
C VAL A 72 -13.98 -5.14 5.93
N TYR A 73 -13.29 -4.96 7.05
CA TYR A 73 -13.92 -4.56 8.30
C TYR A 73 -14.54 -3.15 8.19
N ASP A 74 -13.77 -2.21 7.68
CA ASP A 74 -14.18 -0.81 7.52
C ASP A 74 -15.08 -0.62 6.29
N LYS A 75 -16.05 0.30 6.41
CA LYS A 75 -17.03 0.58 5.36
C LYS A 75 -16.45 1.44 4.25
N ASP A 76 -15.66 2.45 4.58
CA ASP A 76 -15.05 3.34 3.61
C ASP A 76 -14.00 2.58 2.80
N GLU A 77 -13.14 1.81 3.48
CA GLU A 77 -12.19 0.89 2.82
C GLU A 77 -12.90 -0.11 1.90
N SER A 78 -14.07 -0.62 2.32
CA SER A 78 -14.85 -1.53 1.49
C SER A 78 -15.39 -0.86 0.21
N GLU A 79 -15.81 0.40 0.29
CA GLU A 79 -16.25 1.17 -0.88
C GLU A 79 -15.06 1.57 -1.78
N GLU A 80 -13.91 1.92 -1.20
CA GLU A 80 -12.65 2.16 -1.93
C GLU A 80 -12.25 0.92 -2.73
N ILE A 81 -12.24 -0.26 -2.10
CA ILE A 81 -11.94 -1.53 -2.78
C ILE A 81 -12.95 -1.81 -3.90
N ARG A 82 -14.24 -1.49 -3.73
CA ARG A 82 -15.25 -1.63 -4.80
C ARG A 82 -14.97 -0.69 -5.97
N GLY A 83 -14.58 0.56 -5.68
CA GLY A 83 -14.15 1.54 -6.67
C GLY A 83 -12.98 1.01 -7.50
N ILE A 84 -11.94 0.52 -6.81
CA ILE A 84 -10.76 -0.08 -7.44
C ILE A 84 -11.13 -1.31 -8.27
N ALA A 85 -11.96 -2.22 -7.73
CA ALA A 85 -12.40 -3.43 -8.42
C ALA A 85 -13.07 -3.10 -9.77
N LYS A 86 -13.96 -2.10 -9.77
CA LYS A 86 -14.69 -1.68 -10.97
C LYS A 86 -13.79 -0.95 -11.96
N ALA A 87 -12.90 -0.05 -11.50
CA ALA A 87 -11.98 0.67 -12.37
C ALA A 87 -10.93 -0.23 -13.02
N ALA A 88 -10.35 -1.16 -12.25
CA ALA A 88 -9.34 -2.11 -12.72
C ALA A 88 -9.94 -3.35 -13.42
N ASP A 89 -11.26 -3.51 -13.43
CA ASP A 89 -11.96 -4.69 -13.99
C ASP A 89 -11.43 -6.02 -13.40
N VAL A 90 -11.35 -6.07 -12.08
CA VAL A 90 -10.94 -7.26 -11.31
C VAL A 90 -12.04 -7.68 -10.34
N PRO A 91 -12.20 -8.98 -10.03
CA PRO A 91 -13.22 -9.43 -9.09
C PRO A 91 -13.03 -8.83 -7.69
N LEU A 92 -14.12 -8.33 -7.08
CA LEU A 92 -14.09 -7.78 -5.72
C LEU A 92 -13.48 -8.77 -4.71
N CYS A 93 -13.85 -10.04 -4.77
CA CYS A 93 -13.33 -11.06 -3.86
C CYS A 93 -11.81 -11.25 -3.97
N PHE A 94 -11.20 -10.95 -5.12
CA PHE A 94 -9.76 -10.98 -5.28
C PHE A 94 -9.09 -9.82 -4.53
N LEU A 95 -9.61 -8.59 -4.66
CA LEU A 95 -9.05 -7.45 -3.92
C LEU A 95 -9.30 -7.56 -2.42
N VAL A 96 -10.46 -8.06 -1.98
CA VAL A 96 -10.70 -8.34 -0.57
C VAL A 96 -9.71 -9.39 -0.05
N ALA A 97 -9.45 -10.46 -0.81
CA ALA A 97 -8.42 -11.45 -0.45
C ALA A 97 -7.03 -10.80 -0.34
N LEU A 98 -6.64 -9.99 -1.33
CA LEU A 98 -5.37 -9.28 -1.35
C LEU A 98 -5.19 -8.41 -0.10
N ASN A 99 -6.20 -7.61 0.27
CA ASN A 99 -6.17 -6.74 1.44
C ASN A 99 -6.11 -7.48 2.78
N ASN A 100 -6.49 -8.76 2.83
CA ASN A 100 -6.40 -9.56 4.05
C ASN A 100 -5.12 -10.41 4.12
N ILE A 101 -4.56 -10.83 2.98
CA ILE A 101 -3.45 -11.79 2.94
C ILE A 101 -2.10 -11.09 2.81
N LEU A 102 -2.05 -9.84 2.31
CA LEU A 102 -0.80 -9.14 2.03
C LEU A 102 0.15 -9.12 3.24
N GLU A 103 -0.38 -8.86 4.43
CA GLU A 103 0.41 -8.89 5.67
C GLU A 103 0.95 -10.30 6.00
N CYS A 104 0.20 -11.35 5.69
CA CYS A 104 0.62 -12.73 5.94
C CYS A 104 1.74 -13.21 5.01
N ILE A 105 1.90 -12.59 3.84
CA ILE A 105 2.87 -13.01 2.82
C ILE A 105 4.07 -12.08 2.69
N THR A 106 4.25 -11.16 3.66
CA THR A 106 5.29 -10.15 3.63
C THR A 106 6.17 -10.22 4.87
N GLY A 107 7.48 -10.21 4.65
CA GLY A 107 8.48 -10.04 5.69
C GLY A 107 8.78 -8.56 5.89
N ASN A 108 9.07 -8.17 7.12
CA ASN A 108 9.50 -6.80 7.40
C ASN A 108 10.59 -6.75 8.47
N THR A 109 11.47 -5.76 8.34
CA THR A 109 12.40 -5.36 9.39
C THR A 109 12.22 -3.87 9.60
N SER A 110 11.76 -3.47 10.79
CA SER A 110 11.58 -2.07 11.17
C SER A 110 12.56 -1.69 12.28
N GLY A 111 13.05 -0.46 12.25
CA GLY A 111 13.96 0.05 13.25
C GLY A 111 13.77 1.55 13.47
N THR A 112 14.01 1.98 14.70
CA THR A 112 13.91 3.38 15.09
C THR A 112 15.17 3.79 15.82
N VAL A 113 15.81 4.88 15.39
CA VAL A 113 17.08 5.34 15.93
C VAL A 113 17.01 6.83 16.28
N PRO A 114 17.35 7.23 17.52
CA PRO A 114 17.55 8.64 17.84
C PRO A 114 18.84 9.13 17.17
N THR A 115 18.72 10.23 16.44
CA THR A 115 19.82 10.87 15.71
C THR A 115 20.03 12.28 16.26
N LEU A 116 21.28 12.74 16.27
CA LEU A 116 21.58 14.14 16.57
C LEU A 116 21.21 15.00 15.37
N LEU A 117 20.63 16.17 15.62
CA LEU A 117 20.41 17.18 14.56
C LEU A 117 21.75 17.75 14.04
N SER A 118 22.79 17.73 14.87
CA SER A 118 24.13 18.21 14.54
C SER A 118 24.92 17.20 13.70
N ARG A 119 25.58 17.66 12.64
CA ARG A 119 26.55 16.86 11.87
C ARG A 119 27.90 16.84 12.59
N GLY A 120 28.41 15.66 12.94
CA GLY A 120 29.76 15.51 13.50
C GLY A 120 29.96 14.23 14.28
N ARG A 121 31.20 14.00 14.73
CA ARG A 121 31.48 12.98 15.75
C ARG A 121 30.86 13.41 17.07
N TRP A 122 30.33 12.42 17.79
CA TRP A 122 29.75 12.60 19.10
C TRP A 122 30.72 13.29 20.06
N ARG A 123 30.25 14.32 20.76
CA ARG A 123 30.98 15.08 21.76
C ARG A 123 30.22 15.06 23.08
N GLU A 124 30.93 15.30 24.18
CA GLU A 124 30.33 15.41 25.51
C GLU A 124 29.28 16.54 25.59
N SER A 125 29.39 17.58 24.77
CA SER A 125 28.35 18.61 24.63
C SER A 125 27.02 18.12 24.02
N ASP A 126 27.00 16.93 23.41
CA ASP A 126 25.85 16.40 22.69
C ASP A 126 24.85 15.67 23.61
N TYR A 127 25.15 15.52 24.90
CA TYR A 127 24.22 14.91 25.87
C TYR A 127 22.89 15.66 25.95
N THR A 128 22.91 16.99 25.82
CA THR A 128 21.73 17.88 25.86
C THR A 128 21.27 18.35 24.48
N ALA A 129 21.95 17.92 23.41
CA ALA A 129 21.63 18.36 22.06
C ALA A 129 20.26 17.82 21.59
N PRO A 130 19.52 18.61 20.78
CA PRO A 130 18.23 18.19 20.27
C PRO A 130 18.37 16.96 19.38
N ARG A 131 17.46 16.00 19.56
CA ARG A 131 17.44 14.71 18.85
C ARG A 131 16.28 14.66 17.86
N ARG A 132 16.46 13.92 16.77
CA ARG A 132 15.42 13.53 15.82
C ARG A 132 15.29 12.02 15.81
N LEU A 133 14.06 11.53 15.73
CA LEU A 133 13.80 10.11 15.52
C LEU A 133 13.88 9.78 14.04
N LEU A 134 14.71 8.80 13.67
CA LEU A 134 14.72 8.23 12.32
C LEU A 134 14.03 6.87 12.39
N HIS A 135 12.92 6.74 11.68
CA HIS A 135 12.22 5.46 11.49
C HIS A 135 12.56 4.92 10.10
N PHE A 136 12.91 3.64 10.02
CA PHE A 136 13.19 2.96 8.76
C PHE A 136 12.57 1.57 8.76
N ARG A 137 12.24 1.09 7.56
CA ARG A 137 11.68 -0.24 7.36
C ARG A 137 12.14 -0.84 6.03
N THR A 138 12.43 -2.14 6.04
CA THR A 138 12.47 -2.96 4.84
C THR A 138 11.16 -3.71 4.70
N PHE A 139 10.73 -3.91 3.45
CA PHE A 139 9.55 -4.67 3.12
C PHE A 139 9.91 -5.70 2.05
N GLU A 140 9.77 -6.97 2.40
CA GLU A 140 10.19 -8.10 1.59
C GLU A 140 8.95 -8.90 1.19
N CYS A 141 8.76 -9.08 -0.12
CA CYS A 141 7.71 -9.94 -0.65
C CYS A 141 8.29 -10.86 -1.73
N ALA A 142 7.96 -12.14 -1.65
CA ALA A 142 8.40 -13.15 -2.61
C ALA A 142 7.65 -13.10 -3.95
N VAL A 143 6.54 -12.39 -4.03
CA VAL A 143 5.72 -12.24 -5.24
C VAL A 143 6.23 -11.05 -6.05
N GLN A 144 6.92 -11.31 -7.15
CA GLN A 144 7.51 -10.25 -7.99
C GLN A 144 6.45 -9.32 -8.56
N GLU A 145 5.27 -9.84 -8.91
CA GLU A 145 4.15 -9.07 -9.45
C GLU A 145 3.64 -7.98 -8.49
N LEU A 146 3.92 -8.08 -7.19
CA LEU A 146 3.62 -7.01 -6.24
C LEU A 146 4.56 -5.81 -6.39
N ARG A 147 5.82 -6.00 -6.80
CA ARG A 147 6.77 -4.90 -7.00
C ARG A 147 6.27 -3.88 -8.02
N ASP A 148 5.62 -4.36 -9.08
CA ASP A 148 5.07 -3.53 -10.16
C ASP A 148 3.80 -2.78 -9.75
N LEU A 149 3.29 -3.04 -8.54
CA LEU A 149 2.16 -2.33 -7.94
C LEU A 149 2.61 -1.30 -6.90
N LEU A 150 3.91 -1.13 -6.63
CA LEU A 150 4.38 -0.14 -5.65
C LEU A 150 4.00 1.28 -6.06
N VAL A 151 3.40 2.01 -5.11
CA VAL A 151 3.00 3.41 -5.29
C VAL A 151 3.30 4.21 -4.03
N VAL A 152 3.52 5.50 -4.21
CA VAL A 152 3.49 6.50 -3.13
C VAL A 152 2.15 7.21 -3.18
N LEU A 153 1.47 7.27 -2.04
CA LEU A 153 0.21 8.00 -1.88
C LEU A 153 0.42 9.21 -0.99
N GLN A 154 -0.06 10.37 -1.43
CA GLN A 154 -0.13 11.59 -0.63
C GLN A 154 -1.59 11.92 -0.35
N PHE A 155 -1.97 11.93 0.91
CA PHE A 155 -3.35 12.18 1.32
C PHE A 155 -3.55 13.67 1.58
N VAL A 156 -4.58 14.25 0.96
CA VAL A 156 -5.00 15.64 1.11
C VAL A 156 -6.48 15.70 1.45
N ASP A 157 -6.95 16.85 1.91
CA ASP A 157 -8.38 17.11 2.10
C ASP A 157 -8.72 18.42 1.41
N SER A 158 -9.35 18.33 0.23
CA SER A 158 -9.70 19.51 -0.55
C SER A 158 -10.83 20.34 0.05
N SER A 159 -11.52 19.83 1.08
CA SER A 159 -12.53 20.58 1.83
C SER A 159 -11.95 21.40 3.00
N SER A 160 -10.66 21.21 3.31
CA SER A 160 -9.97 21.91 4.41
C SER A 160 -9.54 23.34 4.03
N ASP A 161 -9.15 24.13 5.03
CA ASP A 161 -8.65 25.50 4.84
C ASP A 161 -7.33 25.57 4.04
N ASP A 162 -6.57 24.46 3.97
CA ASP A 162 -5.39 24.32 3.13
C ASP A 162 -5.48 23.04 2.27
N PRO A 163 -6.17 23.10 1.12
CA PRO A 163 -6.34 21.97 0.20
C PRO A 163 -5.05 21.34 -0.33
N SER A 164 -3.93 22.07 -0.24
CA SER A 164 -2.62 21.61 -0.71
C SER A 164 -1.81 20.88 0.36
N HIS A 165 -2.30 20.91 1.61
CA HIS A 165 -1.62 20.30 2.73
C HIS A 165 -1.65 18.77 2.64
N ILE A 166 -0.46 18.16 2.59
CA ILE A 166 -0.32 16.71 2.68
C ILE A 166 -0.48 16.29 4.14
N ILE A 167 -1.62 15.69 4.45
CA ILE A 167 -1.99 15.19 5.78
C ILE A 167 -1.13 14.00 6.17
N ALA A 168 -0.93 13.08 5.22
CA ALA A 168 -0.16 11.87 5.40
C ALA A 168 0.44 11.42 4.07
N GLN A 169 1.50 10.63 4.14
CA GLN A 169 2.10 9.96 2.99
C GLN A 169 2.27 8.48 3.29
N SER A 170 2.00 7.62 2.31
CA SER A 170 2.21 6.17 2.43
C SER A 170 2.96 5.62 1.22
N ILE A 171 3.77 4.59 1.46
CA ILE A 171 4.28 3.71 0.41
C ILE A 171 3.51 2.40 0.53
N THR A 172 2.83 2.01 -0.54
CA THR A 172 1.90 0.88 -0.54
C THR A 172 1.81 0.24 -1.92
N TYR A 173 0.84 -0.67 -2.10
CA TYR A 173 0.55 -1.34 -3.36
C TYR A 173 -0.78 -0.87 -3.95
N ALA A 174 -0.84 -0.61 -5.26
CA ALA A 174 -2.10 -0.36 -5.94
C ALA A 174 -3.07 -1.53 -5.74
N GLY A 175 -4.30 -1.23 -5.32
CA GLY A 175 -5.30 -2.23 -4.93
C GLY A 175 -5.30 -2.59 -3.44
N PHE A 176 -4.35 -2.08 -2.64
CA PHE A 176 -4.35 -2.17 -1.19
C PHE A 176 -4.75 -0.83 -0.57
N VAL A 177 -5.77 -0.84 0.30
CA VAL A 177 -6.31 0.38 0.96
C VAL A 177 -5.79 0.56 2.39
N GLY A 178 -5.22 -0.49 2.98
CA GLY A 178 -4.57 -0.39 4.28
C GLY A 178 -3.24 0.38 4.25
N SER A 179 -2.62 0.52 5.41
CA SER A 179 -1.32 1.20 5.57
C SER A 179 -0.24 0.23 6.06
N LEU A 180 0.76 -0.05 5.21
CA LEU A 180 1.93 -0.87 5.57
C LEU A 180 3.13 -0.04 6.00
N THR A 181 3.30 1.12 5.38
CA THR A 181 4.35 2.09 5.68
C THR A 181 3.79 3.47 5.43
N ALA A 182 3.70 4.27 6.47
CA ALA A 182 3.07 5.58 6.41
C ALA A 182 3.72 6.58 7.38
N VAL A 183 3.62 7.85 7.03
CA VAL A 183 4.07 8.96 7.85
C VAL A 183 3.03 10.07 7.83
N ARG A 184 2.82 10.67 8.99
CA ARG A 184 2.05 11.90 9.21
C ARG A 184 2.85 12.76 10.19
N ALA A 185 2.50 14.05 10.31
CA ALA A 185 3.03 14.89 11.36
C ALA A 185 2.99 14.16 12.73
N PHE A 186 4.17 14.00 13.34
CA PHE A 186 4.39 13.35 14.64
C PHE A 186 4.10 11.84 14.72
N LEU A 187 3.88 11.15 13.59
CA LEU A 187 3.60 9.71 13.57
C LEU A 187 4.27 9.01 12.38
N SER A 188 4.85 7.83 12.61
CA SER A 188 5.32 6.95 11.53
C SER A 188 5.01 5.50 11.87
N LEU A 189 4.58 4.74 10.86
CA LEU A 189 4.18 3.32 10.89
C LEU A 189 4.92 2.54 9.80
#